data_AF-W2CB09-F1
#
_entry.id   AF-W2CB09-F1
#
_cell.length_a   1.000
_cell.length_b   1.000
_cell.length_c   1.000
_cell.angle_alpha   90.00
_cell.angle_beta   90.00
_cell.angle_gamma   90.00
#
_symmetry.space_group_name_H-M   'P 1'
#
loop_
_entity.id
_entity.type
_entity.pdbx_description
1 polymer ?
#
loop_
_entity_poly.entity_id
_entity_poly.type
_entity_poly.pdbx_seq_one_letter_code
_entity_poly.pdbx_strand_id
1 'polypeptide(L)' 'MEANKLIIGARYIYRTMDGKDVEVTHMGDDGDGRYVFHTRRRMYRFVFGADRVRDRVRAYE' A
#
# COMPACT_ATOMS: atom_id res chain seq x y z
N MET A 1 -7.66 4.79 -3.83
CA MET A 1 -6.75 5.80 -4.46
C MET A 1 -6.27 5.25 -5.80
N GLU A 2 -5.97 6.07 -6.82
CA GLU A 2 -5.38 5.52 -8.05
C GLU A 2 -3.93 5.07 -7.82
N ALA A 3 -3.55 3.90 -8.34
CA ALA A 3 -2.26 3.29 -8.04
C ALA A 3 -1.05 4.06 -8.61
N ASN A 4 -1.25 4.72 -9.75
CA ASN A 4 -0.26 5.62 -10.35
C ASN A 4 -0.03 6.93 -9.55
N LYS A 5 -0.83 7.20 -8.51
CA LYS A 5 -0.65 8.37 -7.62
C LYS A 5 0.12 8.02 -6.34
N LEU A 6 0.61 6.79 -6.20
CA LEU A 6 1.44 6.39 -5.07
C LEU A 6 2.81 7.07 -5.14
N ILE A 7 3.25 7.60 -4.01
CA ILE A 7 4.54 8.26 -3.83
C ILE A 7 5.41 7.34 -3.00
N ILE A 8 6.59 7.00 -3.52
CA ILE A 8 7.58 6.20 -2.79
C ILE A 8 7.99 6.94 -1.50
N GLY A 9 7.97 6.23 -0.38
CA GLY A 9 8.26 6.78 0.95
C GLY A 9 7.06 7.41 1.66
N ALA A 10 5.93 7.62 0.98
CA ALA A 10 4.73 8.18 1.61
C ALA A 10 3.95 7.14 2.41
N ARG A 11 3.22 7.62 3.43
CA ARG A 11 2.34 6.82 4.30
C ARG A 11 0.94 6.75 3.73
N TYR A 12 0.31 5.59 3.90
CA TYR A 12 -1.02 5.26 3.44
C TYR A 12 -1.73 4.38 4.47
N ILE A 13 -3.05 4.32 4.36
CA ILE A 13 -3.86 3.36 5.10
C ILE A 13 -4.30 2.25 4.16
N TYR A 14 -3.96 1.01 4.51
CA TYR A 14 -4.45 -0.21 3.88
C TYR A 14 -5.57 -0.82 4.71
N ARG A 15 -6.72 -1.10 4.10
CA ARG A 15 -7.80 -1.86 4.71
C ARG A 15 -7.68 -3.34 4.43
N THR A 16 -7.47 -4.13 5.48
CA THR A 16 -7.36 -5.60 5.40
C THR A 16 -8.69 -6.25 5.00
N MET A 17 -8.67 -7.53 4.63
CA MET A 17 -9.88 -8.30 4.31
C MET A 17 -10.88 -8.35 5.48
N ASP A 18 -10.39 -8.36 6.72
CA ASP A 18 -11.21 -8.33 7.94
C ASP A 18 -11.63 -6.91 8.35
N GLY A 19 -11.42 -5.90 7.49
CA GLY A 19 -11.89 -4.54 7.70
C GLY A 19 -11.04 -3.68 8.64
N LYS A 20 -9.86 -4.17 9.07
CA LYS A 20 -8.93 -3.41 9.90
C LYS A 20 -8.08 -2.47 9.06
N ASP A 21 -7.81 -1.30 9.62
CA ASP A 21 -6.91 -0.33 9.00
C ASP A 21 -5.48 -0.54 9.50
N VAL A 22 -4.56 -0.62 8.55
CA VAL A 22 -3.13 -0.79 8.80
C VAL A 22 -2.38 0.33 8.09
N GLU A 23 -1.53 1.02 8.84
CA GLU A 23 -0.64 2.01 8.25
C GLU A 23 0.53 1.33 7.53
N VAL A 24 0.74 1.74 6.28
CA VAL A 24 1.79 1.23 5.42
C VAL A 24 2.53 2.36 4.69
N THR A 25 3.80 2.13 4.38
CA THR A 25 4.64 3.00 3.57
C THR A 25 4.84 2.35 2.22
N HIS A 26 4.58 3.09 1.14
CA HIS A 26 4.86 2.61 -0.22
C HIS A 26 6.37 2.63 -0.48
N MET A 27 6.92 1.53 -0.97
CA MET A 27 8.37 1.32 -1.15
C MET A 27 8.81 1.28 -2.62
N GLY A 28 7.87 1.35 -3.57
CA GLY A 28 8.14 1.18 -5.01
C GLY A 28 7.43 -0.04 -5.57
N ASP A 29 7.87 -0.52 -6.73
CA ASP A 29 7.35 -1.71 -7.37
C ASP A 29 8.28 -2.93 -7.20
N ASP A 30 7.77 -4.13 -7.47
CA ASP A 30 8.52 -5.39 -7.37
C ASP A 30 9.14 -5.88 -8.69
N GLY A 31 9.08 -5.08 -9.77
CA GLY A 31 9.53 -5.43 -11.11
C GLY A 31 8.45 -6.06 -11.99
N ASP A 32 7.36 -6.56 -11.42
CA ASP A 32 6.22 -7.16 -12.14
C ASP A 32 5.02 -6.19 -12.22
N GLY A 33 5.25 -4.89 -11.97
CA GLY A 33 4.21 -3.87 -11.95
C GLY A 33 3.30 -3.94 -10.72
N ARG A 34 3.71 -4.62 -9.64
CA ARG A 34 2.98 -4.64 -8.37
C ARG A 34 3.61 -3.67 -7.38
N TYR A 35 2.77 -3.07 -6.55
CA TYR A 35 3.15 -2.05 -5.60
C TYR A 35 3.53 -2.68 -4.26
N VAL A 36 4.70 -2.32 -3.75
CA VAL A 36 5.27 -2.84 -2.51
C VAL A 36 5.02 -1.88 -1.37
N PHE A 37 4.55 -2.41 -0.25
CA PHE A 37 4.24 -1.65 0.95
C PHE A 37 4.83 -2.32 2.19
N HIS A 38 5.32 -1.52 3.13
CA HIS A 38 5.83 -1.99 4.41
C HIS A 38 5.04 -1.39 5.56
N THR A 39 4.78 -2.15 6.62
CA THR A 39 4.30 -1.54 7.87
C THR A 39 5.35 -0.60 8.46
N ARG A 40 4.95 0.31 9.35
CA ARG A 40 5.85 1.30 9.97
C ARG A 40 7.11 0.69 10.61
N ARG A 41 6.99 -0.51 11.20
CA ARG A 41 8.12 -1.26 11.79
C ARG A 41 8.83 -2.20 10.79
N ARG A 42 8.45 -2.14 9.50
CA ARG A 42 8.89 -3.04 8.42
C ARG A 42 8.74 -4.53 8.74
N MET A 43 7.86 -4.90 9.68
CA MET A 43 7.64 -6.29 10.07
C MET A 43 6.94 -7.10 8.98
N TYR A 44 6.09 -6.44 8.18
CA TYR A 44 5.33 -7.08 7.13
C TYR A 44 5.51 -6.32 5.82
N ARG A 45 5.73 -7.09 4.75
CA ARG A 45 5.72 -6.65 3.36
C ARG A 45 4.41 -7.06 2.73
N PHE A 46 3.71 -6.10 2.13
CA PHE A 46 2.56 -6.34 1.29
C PHE A 46 2.90 -6.04 -0.16
N VAL A 47 2.40 -6.88 -1.07
CA VAL A 47 2.56 -6.71 -2.52
C VAL A 47 1.16 -6.70 -3.12
N PHE A 48 0.81 -5.62 -3.80
CA PHE A 48 -0.54 -5.40 -4.31
C PHE A 48 -0.53 -5.12 -5.81
N GLY A 49 -1.49 -5.73 -6.51
CA GLY A 49 -1.87 -5.26 -7.84
C GLY A 49 -2.59 -3.90 -7.77
N ALA A 50 -2.70 -3.24 -8.92
CA ALA A 50 -3.37 -1.94 -9.03
C ALA A 50 -4.84 -1.98 -8.58
N ASP A 51 -5.52 -3.11 -8.76
CA ASP A 51 -6.90 -3.37 -8.32
C ASP A 51 -7.04 -3.23 -6.80
N ARG A 52 -6.15 -3.89 -6.03
CA ARG A 52 -6.16 -3.83 -4.56
C ARG A 52 -5.79 -2.45 -4.04
N VAL A 53 -4.85 -1.77 -4.70
CA VAL A 53 -4.50 -0.38 -4.33
C VAL A 53 -5.73 0.52 -4.50
N ARG A 54 -6.48 0.36 -5.58
CA ARG A 54 -7.69 1.16 -5.84
C ARG A 54 -8.77 0.92 -4.81
N ASP A 55 -9.01 -0.35 -4.48
CA ASP A 55 -10.09 -0.79 -3.59
C ASP A 55 -9.79 -0.50 -2.11
N ARG A 56 -8.51 -0.60 -1.68
CA ARG A 56 -8.19 -0.74 -0.25
C ARG A 56 -7.12 0.20 0.28
N VAL A 57 -6.47 0.95 -0.58
CA VAL A 57 -5.43 1.90 -0.17
C VAL A 57 -5.95 3.32 -0.31
N ARG A 58 -5.78 4.10 0.75
CA ARG A 58 -6.13 5.53 0.82
C ARG A 58 -4.99 6.35 1.40
N ALA A 59 -4.98 7.64 1.08
CA ALA A 59 -4.01 8.58 1.64
C ALA A 59 -4.06 8.56 3.17
N TYR A 60 -2.90 8.75 3.80
CA TYR A 60 -2.84 9.01 5.23
C TYR A 60 -3.23 10.48 5.45
N GLU A 61 -4.37 10.72 6.12
CA GLU A 61 -4.84 12.05 6.52
C GLU A 61 -4.16 12.53 7.82
#